data_AF-A0A6G3XB07-F1
#
_entry.id   AF-A0A6G3XB07-F1
#
_cell.length_a   1.000
_cell.length_b   1.000
_cell.length_c   1.000
_cell.angle_alpha   90.00
_cell.angle_beta   90.00
_cell.angle_gamma   90.00
#
_symmetry.space_group_name_H-M   'P 1'
#
loop_
_entity.id
_entity.type
_entity.pdbx_description
1 polymer ?
#
loop_
_entity_poly.entity_id
_entity_poly.type
_entity_poly.pdbx_seq_one_letter_code
_entity_poly.pdbx_strand_id
1 'polypeptide(L)'
;PILDVFDAEGVRFAHEVHPSEIAYDYWTTKRALEAVDHRPAFGLNFDPSHFVWQDLDPVNFLYDFRDRIYHVDCKEARKRL
;
A
#
# COMPACT_ATOMS: atom_id res chain seq x y z
N PRO A 1 5.79 17.71 4.28
CA PRO A 1 4.80 18.78 4.03
C PRO A 1 3.37 18.28 3.85
N ILE A 2 3.09 17.36 2.91
CA ILE A 2 1.71 16.88 2.67
C ILE A 2 1.19 16.08 3.87
N LEU A 3 1.95 15.08 4.32
CA LEU A 3 1.55 14.22 5.45
C LEU A 3 1.41 15.00 6.77
N ASP A 4 2.08 16.14 6.91
CA ASP A 4 1.97 17.00 8.09
C ASP A 4 0.58 17.66 8.16
N VAL A 5 -0.02 17.96 7.01
CA VAL A 5 -1.40 18.48 6.93
C VAL A 5 -2.40 17.37 7.23
N PHE A 6 -2.17 16.14 6.74
CA PHE A 6 -2.99 14.98 7.12
C PHE A 6 -3.02 14.79 8.65
N ASP A 7 -1.86 14.87 9.31
CA ASP A 7 -1.79 14.81 10.78
C ASP A 7 -2.56 15.95 11.45
N ALA A 8 -2.43 17.20 10.96
CA ALA A 8 -3.12 18.35 11.52
C ALA A 8 -4.65 18.28 11.38
N GLU A 9 -5.15 17.71 10.30
CA GLU A 9 -6.59 17.55 10.02
C GLU A 9 -7.18 16.26 10.62
N GLY A 10 -6.36 15.40 11.24
CA GLY A 10 -6.79 14.12 11.79
C GLY A 10 -7.24 13.11 10.72
N VAL A 11 -6.69 13.20 9.51
CA VAL A 11 -6.98 12.32 8.36
C VAL A 11 -5.74 11.46 8.06
N ARG A 12 -5.93 10.28 7.46
CA ARG A 12 -4.84 9.39 7.03
C ARG A 12 -4.86 9.22 5.52
N PHE A 13 -3.67 9.18 4.91
CA PHE A 13 -3.49 8.86 3.50
C PHE A 13 -3.33 7.35 3.32
N ALA A 14 -4.07 6.77 2.37
CA ALA A 14 -3.99 5.36 2.00
C ALA A 14 -3.38 5.26 0.59
N HIS A 15 -2.07 5.05 0.52
CA HIS A 15 -1.34 4.87 -0.73
C HIS A 15 -1.69 3.52 -1.35
N GLU A 16 -2.21 3.49 -2.58
CA GLU A 16 -2.45 2.23 -3.28
C GLU A 16 -1.14 1.68 -3.82
N VAL A 17 -0.80 0.45 -3.42
CA VAL A 17 0.40 -0.22 -3.94
C VAL A 17 0.10 -0.68 -5.36
N HIS A 18 0.60 0.10 -6.32
CA HIS A 18 0.22 0.00 -7.72
C HIS A 18 1.45 0.26 -8.62
N PRO A 19 1.56 -0.41 -9.78
CA PRO A 19 2.59 -0.14 -10.79
C PRO A 19 2.72 1.35 -11.13
N SER A 20 3.93 1.83 -11.45
CA SER A 20 4.27 3.24 -11.69
C SER A 20 4.31 4.15 -10.45
N GLU A 21 3.87 3.68 -9.29
CA GLU A 21 4.02 4.41 -8.03
C GLU A 21 5.41 4.21 -7.40
N ILE A 22 5.72 4.94 -6.34
CA ILE A 22 6.98 4.73 -5.58
C ILE A 22 6.98 3.38 -4.83
N ALA A 23 5.82 2.94 -4.38
CA ALA A 23 5.56 1.64 -3.80
C ALA A 23 4.62 0.87 -4.73
N TYR A 24 5.15 -0.13 -5.42
CA TYR A 24 4.45 -0.92 -6.42
C TYR A 24 4.58 -2.43 -6.22
N ASP A 25 5.34 -2.87 -5.22
CA ASP A 25 5.51 -4.27 -4.82
C ASP A 25 5.73 -4.36 -3.30
N TYR A 26 5.93 -5.58 -2.79
CA TYR A 26 6.18 -5.82 -1.36
C TYR A 26 7.41 -5.05 -0.83
N TRP A 27 8.54 -5.09 -1.56
CA TRP A 27 9.82 -4.58 -1.07
C TRP A 27 9.91 -3.05 -1.16
N THR A 28 9.38 -2.47 -2.23
CA THR A 28 9.24 -1.02 -2.43
C THR A 28 8.22 -0.44 -1.45
N THR A 29 7.17 -1.16 -1.09
CA THR A 29 6.26 -0.78 0.00
C THR A 29 7.01 -0.67 1.32
N LYS A 30 7.77 -1.71 1.69
CA LYS A 30 8.60 -1.67 2.90
C LYS A 30 9.54 -0.46 2.89
N ARG A 31 10.25 -0.24 1.77
CA ARG A 31 11.19 0.87 1.62
C ARG A 31 10.51 2.25 1.64
N ALA A 32 9.30 2.38 1.11
CA ALA A 32 8.53 3.61 1.16
C ALA A 32 8.06 3.94 2.59
N LEU A 33 7.62 2.94 3.35
CA LEU A 33 7.30 3.10 4.77
C LEU A 33 8.53 3.53 5.57
N GLU A 34 9.69 2.91 5.33
CA GLU A 34 10.97 3.30 5.96
C GLU A 34 11.35 4.75 5.61
N ALA A 35 11.16 5.18 4.37
CA ALA A 35 11.50 6.54 3.91
C ALA A 35 10.69 7.65 4.59
N VAL A 36 9.52 7.31 5.16
CA VAL A 36 8.68 8.24 5.94
C VAL A 36 8.65 7.88 7.44
N ASP A 37 9.64 7.12 7.91
CA ASP A 37 9.80 6.69 9.31
C ASP A 37 8.55 6.01 9.88
N HIS A 38 7.90 5.19 9.05
CA HIS A 38 6.67 4.48 9.38
C HIS A 38 5.56 5.39 9.96
N ARG A 39 5.55 6.68 9.64
CA ARG A 39 4.61 7.64 10.24
C ARG A 39 3.15 7.25 10.00
N PRO A 40 2.24 7.38 11.00
CA PRO A 40 0.85 6.92 10.88
C PRO A 40 -0.02 7.66 9.84
N ALA A 41 0.38 8.85 9.40
CA ALA A 41 -0.31 9.56 8.32
C ALA A 41 -0.26 8.80 6.97
N PHE A 42 0.74 7.93 6.78
CA PHE A 42 0.95 7.19 5.53
C PHE A 42 0.72 5.70 5.74
N GLY A 43 -0.42 5.21 5.26
CA GLY A 43 -0.74 3.79 5.18
C GLY A 43 -1.06 3.37 3.77
N LEU A 44 -1.75 2.25 3.64
CA LEU A 44 -1.91 1.51 2.40
C LEU A 44 -3.39 1.32 2.07
N ASN A 45 -3.74 1.56 0.82
CA ASN A 45 -4.95 1.04 0.21
C ASN A 45 -4.62 -0.34 -0.40
N PHE A 46 -5.28 -1.38 0.07
CA PHE A 46 -5.07 -2.72 -0.45
C PHE A 46 -6.01 -3.02 -1.62
N ASP A 47 -5.43 -3.14 -2.81
CA ASP A 47 -6.09 -3.63 -4.03
C ASP A 47 -5.33 -4.87 -4.55
N PRO A 48 -5.93 -6.07 -4.52
CA PRO A 48 -5.24 -7.31 -4.90
C PRO A 48 -5.04 -7.48 -6.42
N SER A 49 -5.67 -6.67 -7.28
CA SER A 49 -5.59 -6.86 -8.73
C SER A 49 -4.17 -6.75 -9.29
N HIS A 50 -3.33 -5.89 -8.70
CA HIS A 50 -1.95 -5.67 -9.15
C HIS A 50 -1.00 -6.80 -8.74
N PHE A 51 -1.35 -7.54 -7.68
CA PHE A 51 -0.54 -8.66 -7.15
C PHE A 51 -0.50 -9.84 -8.13
N VAL A 52 -1.58 -10.02 -8.90
CA VAL A 52 -1.82 -11.22 -9.72
C VAL A 52 -0.75 -11.45 -10.78
N TRP A 53 -0.34 -10.41 -11.52
CA TRP A 53 0.64 -10.53 -12.61
C TRP A 53 2.08 -10.33 -12.13
N GLN A 54 2.28 -9.77 -10.94
CA GLN A 54 3.57 -9.66 -10.27
C GLN A 54 3.93 -10.93 -9.47
N ASP A 55 3.03 -11.92 -9.43
CA ASP A 55 3.15 -13.14 -8.62
C ASP A 55 3.44 -12.85 -7.14
N LEU A 56 2.87 -11.76 -6.63
CA LEU A 56 2.93 -11.40 -5.21
C LEU A 56 1.83 -12.12 -4.43
N ASP A 57 2.13 -12.51 -3.20
CA ASP A 57 1.15 -13.09 -2.28
C ASP A 57 0.35 -11.98 -1.56
N PRO A 58 -0.92 -11.76 -1.90
CA PRO A 58 -1.73 -10.71 -1.27
C PRO A 58 -2.06 -10.99 0.19
N VAL A 59 -2.09 -12.27 0.61
CA VAL A 59 -2.44 -12.66 1.98
C VAL A 59 -1.27 -12.37 2.93
N ASN A 60 -0.06 -12.76 2.54
CA ASN A 60 1.13 -12.42 3.32
C ASN A 60 1.38 -10.91 3.35
N PHE A 61 1.09 -10.18 2.27
CA PHE A 61 1.14 -8.72 2.27
C PHE A 61 0.20 -8.10 3.31
N LEU A 62 -1.07 -8.54 3.34
CA LEU A 62 -2.03 -8.11 4.37
C LEU A 62 -1.54 -8.41 5.77
N TYR A 63 -0.93 -9.59 5.99
CA TYR A 63 -0.42 -9.98 7.30
C TYR A 63 0.75 -9.10 7.73
N ASP A 64 1.77 -8.94 6.88
CA ASP A 64 2.99 -8.22 7.23
C ASP A 64 2.77 -6.71 7.40
N PHE A 65 1.87 -6.11 6.61
CA PHE A 65 1.54 -4.68 6.68
C PHE A 65 0.22 -4.37 7.41
N ARG A 66 -0.28 -5.29 8.23
CA ARG A 66 -1.59 -5.21 8.93
C ARG A 66 -1.81 -3.94 9.74
N ASP A 67 -0.76 -3.30 10.23
CA ASP A 67 -0.81 -2.05 10.99
C ASP A 67 -0.86 -0.79 10.10
N ARG A 68 -0.76 -0.97 8.79
CA ARG A 68 -0.83 0.09 7.77
C ARG A 68 -1.95 -0.11 6.75
N ILE A 69 -2.75 -1.18 6.81
CA ILE A 69 -3.92 -1.33 5.95
C ILE A 69 -5.03 -0.38 6.41
N TYR A 70 -5.25 0.71 5.66
CA TYR A 70 -6.21 1.76 6.02
C TYR A 70 -7.48 1.71 5.19
N HIS A 71 -7.42 1.10 4.00
CA HIS A 71 -8.55 0.93 3.10
C HIS A 71 -8.36 -0.34 2.26
N VAL A 72 -9.46 -0.84 1.67
CA VAL A 72 -9.48 -2.02 0.81
C VAL A 72 -10.37 -1.73 -0.39
N ASP A 73 -9.86 -2.00 -1.58
CA ASP A 73 -10.61 -1.97 -2.84
C ASP A 73 -10.56 -3.35 -3.50
N CYS A 74 -11.73 -3.98 -3.62
CA CYS A 74 -11.83 -5.32 -4.23
C CYS A 74 -11.86 -5.21 -5.75
N LYS A 75 -10.69 -5.34 -6.38
CA LYS A 75 -10.53 -5.39 -7.83
C LYS A 75 -9.89 -6.70 -8.26
N GLU A 76 -10.38 -7.25 -9.36
CA GLU A 76 -9.95 -8.55 -9.89
C GLU A 76 -8.99 -8.38 -11.08
N ALA A 77 -8.06 -9.33 -11.25
CA ALA A 77 -7.21 -9.45 -12.42
C ALA A 77 -7.08 -10.90 -12.89
N ARG A 78 -7.01 -11.09 -14.20
CA ARG A 78 -6.89 -12.42 -14.81
C ARG A 78 -5.60 -12.52 -15.64
N LYS A 79 -4.70 -13.43 -15.26
CA LYS A 79 -3.58 -13.85 -16.11
C LYS A 79 -4.10 -14.62 -17.33
N ARG A 80 -3.54 -14.33 -18.50
CA ARG A 80 -3.68 -15.15 -19.70
C ARG A 80 -2.35 -15.85 -19.92
N LEU A 81 -2.32 -17.15 -19.61
CA LEU A 81 -1.17 -18.03 -19.84
C LEU A 81 -1.20 -18.56 -21.27
#